data_AF-A0A506ULJ3-F1
#
_entry.id   AF-A0A506ULJ3-F1
#
_cell.length_a   1.000
_cell.length_b   1.000
_cell.length_c   1.000
_cell.angle_alpha   90.00
_cell.angle_beta   90.00
_cell.angle_gamma   90.00
#
_symmetry.space_group_name_H-M   'P 1'
#
loop_
_entity.id
_entity.type
_entity.pdbx_description
1 polymer ?
#
loop_
_entity_poly.entity_id
_entity_poly.type
_entity_poly.pdbx_seq_one_letter_code
_entity_poly.pdbx_strand_id
1 'polypeptide(L)' 'MEYYLCDTDSPSGLTALVNEYLGKGYQLYGDVTMYNLPNGGVRYNQAMTRQSAPSQAASQPAATASKSDQGTHGSGKAAG' A
#
# COMPACT_ATOMS: atom_id res chain seq x y z
N MET A 1 13.86 9.10 -3.04
CA MET A 1 13.60 10.41 -3.68
C MET A 1 12.49 11.05 -2.86
N GLU A 2 12.74 12.23 -2.32
CA GLU A 2 11.77 12.99 -1.53
C GLU A 2 10.81 13.75 -2.46
N TYR A 3 9.53 13.75 -2.12
CA TYR A 3 8.47 14.44 -2.85
C TYR A 3 7.71 15.34 -1.87
N TYR A 4 7.49 16.59 -2.25
CA TYR A 4 6.61 17.49 -1.50
C TYR A 4 5.22 17.47 -2.13
N LEU A 5 4.22 17.10 -1.33
CA LEU A 5 2.83 17.38 -1.67
C LEU A 5 2.56 18.82 -1.30
N CYS A 6 2.27 19.64 -2.29
CA CYS A 6 1.90 21.04 -2.10
C CYS A 6 0.45 21.18 -2.57
N ASP A 7 -0.49 21.28 -1.63
CA ASP A 7 -1.85 21.71 -1.97
C ASP A 7 -1.95 23.22 -1.75
N THR A 8 -2.53 23.89 -2.73
CA THR A 8 -2.34 25.33 -2.88
C THR A 8 -3.23 26.18 -1.98
N ASP A 9 -4.32 25.62 -1.43
CA ASP A 9 -5.39 26.48 -0.87
C ASP A 9 -6.11 25.94 0.38
N SER A 10 -5.90 24.68 0.82
CA SER A 10 -6.57 24.17 2.03
C SER A 10 -5.86 23.00 2.76
N PRO A 11 -6.02 22.88 4.10
CA PRO A 11 -5.52 21.72 4.84
C PRO A 11 -6.26 20.41 4.49
N SER A 12 -7.54 20.50 4.11
CA SER A 12 -8.34 19.36 3.66
C SER A 12 -7.87 18.79 2.33
N GLY A 13 -7.48 19.64 1.38
CA GLY A 13 -6.93 19.21 0.09
C GLY A 13 -5.57 18.52 0.25
N LEU A 14 -4.70 19.06 1.11
CA LEU A 14 -3.45 18.38 1.46
C LEU A 14 -3.70 16.99 2.08
N THR A 15 -4.68 16.88 2.98
CA THR A 15 -5.03 15.59 3.61
C THR A 15 -5.50 14.55 2.59
N ALA A 16 -6.28 14.97 1.58
CA ALA A 16 -6.72 14.09 0.50
C ALA A 16 -5.54 13.56 -0.33
N LEU A 17 -4.60 14.44 -0.70
CA LEU A 17 -3.38 14.06 -1.41
C LEU A 17 -2.52 13.11 -0.57
N VAL A 18 -2.34 13.39 0.73
CA VAL A 18 -1.61 12.51 1.63
C VAL A 18 -2.20 11.11 1.65
N ASN A 19 -3.52 10.98 1.82
CA ASN A 19 -4.19 9.68 1.85
C ASN A 19 -4.07 8.93 0.51
N GLU A 20 -4.16 9.64 -0.62
CA GLU A 20 -3.95 9.04 -1.94
C GLU A 20 -2.55 8.43 -2.07
N TYR A 21 -1.52 9.14 -1.62
CA TYR A 21 -0.13 8.68 -1.73
C TYR A 21 0.23 7.62 -0.70
N LEU A 22 -0.33 7.69 0.51
CA LEU A 22 -0.26 6.58 1.47
C LEU A 22 -0.82 5.29 0.86
N GLY A 23 -1.96 5.38 0.15
CA GLY A 23 -2.53 4.25 -0.60
C GLY A 23 -1.65 3.71 -1.73
N LYS A 24 -0.70 4.51 -2.23
CA LYS A 24 0.30 4.12 -3.25
C LYS A 24 1.62 3.62 -2.64
N GLY A 25 1.70 3.47 -1.31
CA GLY A 25 2.90 2.98 -0.61
C GLY A 25 3.95 4.05 -0.34
N TYR A 26 3.57 5.33 -0.34
CA TYR A 26 4.43 6.40 0.17
C TYR A 26 4.35 6.45 1.69
N GLN A 27 5.39 6.99 2.31
CA GLN A 27 5.40 7.30 3.72
C GLN A 27 5.54 8.80 3.93
N LEU A 28 4.83 9.30 4.95
CA LEU A 28 5.00 10.67 5.43
C LEU A 28 6.34 10.81 6.14
N TYR A 29 6.98 11.94 5.92
CA TYR A 29 8.18 12.32 6.64
C TYR A 29 8.08 13.79 7.03
N GLY A 30 8.45 14.11 8.28
CA GLY A 30 8.38 15.47 8.82
C GLY A 30 6.96 15.99 9.06
N ASP A 31 6.88 17.25 9.47
CA ASP A 31 5.64 17.93 9.82
C ASP A 31 4.98 18.62 8.62
N VAL A 32 3.67 18.86 8.72
CA VAL A 32 2.96 19.74 7.78
C VAL A 32 3.52 21.16 7.93
N THR A 33 3.97 21.73 6.83
CA THR A 33 4.51 23.10 6.80
C THR A 33 3.53 24.05 6.13
N MET A 34 3.29 25.21 6.74
CA MET A 34 2.42 26.26 6.21
C MET A 34 3.25 27.45 5.70
N TYR A 35 2.93 27.94 4.50
CA TYR A 35 3.60 29.09 3.89
C TYR A 35 2.60 30.19 3.58
N ASN A 36 2.79 31.37 4.16
CA ASN A 36 2.00 32.55 3.79
C ASN A 36 2.51 33.10 2.45
N LEU A 37 1.62 33.26 1.49
CA LEU A 37 1.91 33.83 0.19
C LEU A 37 1.80 35.36 0.23
N PRO A 38 2.56 36.09 -0.63
CA PRO A 38 2.48 37.56 -0.70
C PRO A 38 1.09 38.10 -1.06
N ASN A 39 0.24 37.28 -1.68
CA ASN A 39 -1.14 37.64 -2.04
C ASN A 39 -2.16 37.39 -0.91
N GLY A 40 -1.70 37.04 0.30
CA GLY A 40 -2.57 36.73 1.44
C GLY A 40 -3.11 35.30 1.46
N GLY A 41 -2.75 34.46 0.48
CA GLY A 41 -3.05 33.02 0.51
C GLY A 41 -2.14 32.24 1.45
N VAL A 42 -2.51 31.00 1.76
CA VAL A 42 -1.70 30.07 2.55
C VAL A 42 -1.53 28.77 1.77
N ARG A 43 -0.30 28.28 1.66
CA ARG A 43 -0.01 26.96 1.11
C ARG A 43 0.33 25.97 2.20
N TYR A 44 -0.12 24.74 2.02
CA TYR A 44 0.13 23.63 2.93
C TYR A 44 0.97 22.59 2.20
N ASN A 45 2.13 22.27 2.77
CA ASN A 45 3.04 21.29 2.21
C ASN A 45 3.31 20.15 3.20
N GLN A 46 3.47 18.95 2.68
CA GLN A 46 3.91 17.78 3.44
C GLN A 46 4.98 17.03 2.65
N ALA A 47 6.13 16.76 3.29
CA ALA A 47 7.16 15.93 2.69
C ALA A 47 6.80 14.44 2.79
N MET A 48 7.14 13.71 1.74
CA MET A 48 6.94 12.27 1.63
C MET A 48 8.10 11.59 0.94
N THR A 49 8.30 10.32 1.25
CA THR A 49 9.23 9.46 0.53
C THR A 49 8.51 8.24 0.01
N ARG A 50 8.88 7.79 -1.20
CA ARG A 50 8.45 6.49 -1.68
C ARG A 50 9.29 5.46 -0.93
N GLN A 51 8.68 4.69 -0.03
CA GLN A 51 9.31 3.44 0.34
C GLN A 51 9.32 2.58 -0.92
N SER A 52 10.51 2.18 -1.36
CA SER A 52 10.61 0.97 -2.16
C SER A 52 9.78 -0.07 -1.42
N ALA A 53 8.78 -0.67 -2.08
CA ALA A 53 8.05 -1.80 -1.51
C ALA A 53 9.08 -2.67 -0.78
N PRO A 54 8.83 -3.08 0.48
CA PRO A 54 9.77 -3.96 1.16
C PRO A 54 10.08 -5.03 0.13
N SER A 55 11.36 -5.12 -0.25
CA SER A 55 11.82 -6.16 -1.16
C SER A 55 11.25 -7.42 -0.56
N GLN A 56 10.18 -7.97 -1.15
CA GLN A 56 9.77 -9.31 -0.87
C GLN A 56 11.00 -10.07 -1.32
N ALA A 57 11.81 -10.44 -0.33
CA ALA A 57 12.96 -11.26 -0.53
C ALA A 57 12.47 -12.40 -1.40
N ALA A 58 12.97 -12.42 -2.63
CA ALA A 58 12.81 -13.52 -3.52
C ALA A 58 13.30 -14.76 -2.76
N SER A 59 12.38 -15.65 -2.36
CA SER A 59 12.58 -17.07 -2.08
C SER A 59 11.34 -17.67 -1.44
N GLN A 60 10.45 -18.21 -2.27
CA GLN A 60 10.08 -19.63 -2.19
C GLN A 60 9.10 -19.94 -3.34
N PRO A 61 9.42 -20.87 -4.26
CA PRO A 61 8.37 -21.48 -5.05
C PRO A 61 7.39 -22.13 -4.07
N ALA A 62 6.10 -21.83 -4.22
CA ALA A 62 5.05 -22.55 -3.53
C ALA A 62 5.29 -24.05 -3.76
N ALA A 63 5.48 -24.79 -2.66
CA ALA A 63 5.56 -26.23 -2.69
C ALA A 63 4.36 -26.74 -3.50
N THR A 64 4.66 -27.55 -4.52
CA THR A 64 3.69 -28.28 -5.34
C THR A 64 2.54 -28.76 -4.47
N ALA A 65 1.33 -28.27 -4.72
CA ALA A 65 0.12 -28.90 -4.24
C ALA A 65 0.09 -30.31 -4.85
N SER A 66 0.52 -31.30 -4.08
CA SER A 66 0.33 -32.71 -4.40
C SER A 66 -1.17 -32.92 -4.58
N LYS A 67 -1.56 -33.26 -5.81
CA LYS A 67 -2.90 -33.74 -6.13
C LYS A 67 -3.12 -35.02 -5.33
N SER A 68 -3.91 -34.95 -4.27
CA SER A 68 -4.57 -36.15 -3.74
C SER A 68 -5.75 -36.44 -4.66
N ASP A 69 -5.43 -37.17 -5.71
CA ASP A 69 -6.33 -37.98 -6.51
C ASP A 69 -7.03 -38.95 -5.54
N GLN A 70 -8.17 -38.55 -4.98
CA GLN A 70 -9.00 -39.47 -4.20
C GLN A 70 -9.82 -40.28 -5.20
N GLY A 71 -9.15 -41.28 -5.77
CA GLY A 71 -9.72 -42.27 -6.66
C GLY A 71 -10.97 -42.92 -6.05
N THR A 72 -12.05 -42.88 -6.82
CA THR A 72 -13.12 -43.88 -6.84
C THR A 72 -12.53 -45.29 -6.78
N HIS A 73 -12.93 -46.11 -5.81
CA HIS A 73 -13.11 -47.57 -5.99
C HIS A 73 -13.96 -48.12 -4.83
N GLY A 74 -15.15 -48.63 -5.18
CA GLY A 74 -16.00 -49.38 -4.26
C GLY A 74 -15.51 -50.82 -4.04
N SER A 75 -16.03 -51.44 -2.99
CA SER A 75 -16.18 -52.90 -2.74
C SER A 75 -16.83 -53.04 -1.36
N GLY A 76 -18.13 -53.37 -1.24
CA GLY A 76 -18.57 -54.76 -1.12
C GLY A 76 -18.91 -55.09 0.34
N LYS A 77 -20.19 -54.95 0.75
CA LYS A 77 -20.70 -55.54 2.00
C LYS A 77 -21.37 -56.87 1.65
N ALA A 78 -20.64 -57.96 1.88
CA ALA A 78 -21.15 -59.32 1.85
C ALA A 78 -21.88 -59.66 3.16
N ALA A 79 -22.79 -60.63 3.06
CA ALA A 79 -23.67 -61.14 4.09
C ALA A 79 -22.94 -61.83 5.26
N GLY A 80 -23.62 -61.85 6.40
CA GLY A 80 -23.34 -62.66 7.59
C GLY A 80 -24.54 -62.60 8.52
#